data_AF-F4AW01-F1
#
_entry.id   AF-F4AW01-F1
#
_cell.length_a   1.000
_cell.length_b   1.000
_cell.length_c   1.000
_cell.angle_alpha   90.00
_cell.angle_beta   90.00
_cell.angle_gamma   90.00
#
_symmetry.space_group_name_H-M   'P 1'
#
loop_
_entity.id
_entity.type
_entity.pdbx_description
1 polymer ?
#
loop_
_entity_poly.entity_id
_entity_poly.type
_entity_poly.pdbx_seq_one_letter_code
_entity_poly.pdbx_strand_id
1 'polypeptide(L)'
;MEFKNFGLVSVEEANAMGQGYTDFLQEKGLIISVQPLSSSTVNMGMDGSLGITLSNSRPIEKRFTPELGLEIRDFLLDNYKGFIGGDLISFRRKFQDECFGRSDHEKKQIGLEYFNLYYKTWCDIPMLNNSLNVDGNSVDTPRMNSLNAERNYIAEQFRYELDMISKYLVGDRGYFNRDLYESSLKLQETISFENEYLILQYLNDLFGFENQKSNDRNLILDKIYKENRTKIDSFDTILFIDNIFSIEDYRSQAYGIALFDFLKHEVKTIYLSMREFSDLIVENFPSNFNKLKHRDKGDAHDEKKNLFKNEWDKFFEDH
;
A
#
# COMPACT_ATOMS: atom_id res chain seq x y z
N MET A 1 2.49 4.80 -16.33
CA MET A 1 2.79 5.38 -15.01
C MET A 1 4.29 5.65 -14.95
N GLU A 2 4.73 6.75 -14.34
CA GLU A 2 6.17 6.97 -14.05
C GLU A 2 6.47 6.42 -12.66
N PHE A 3 7.53 5.62 -12.54
CA PHE A 3 7.91 4.96 -11.30
C PHE A 3 9.21 5.58 -10.76
N LYS A 4 9.26 5.88 -9.46
CA LYS A 4 10.25 6.77 -8.82
C LYS A 4 11.69 6.30 -8.99
N ASN A 5 11.93 5.01 -8.83
CA ASN A 5 13.25 4.39 -8.80
C ASN A 5 13.53 3.51 -10.03
N PHE A 6 12.64 3.49 -11.03
CA PHE A 6 12.83 2.70 -12.24
C PHE A 6 13.90 3.31 -13.13
N GLY A 7 14.96 2.55 -13.46
CA GLY A 7 16.09 3.08 -14.23
C GLY A 7 16.92 4.14 -13.49
N LEU A 8 16.86 4.15 -12.16
CA LEU A 8 17.63 5.05 -11.29
C LEU A 8 19.14 4.87 -11.43
N VAL A 9 19.60 3.66 -11.77
CA VAL A 9 21.01 3.31 -11.90
C VAL A 9 21.32 3.02 -13.36
N SER A 10 22.28 3.70 -13.96
CA SER A 10 22.72 3.32 -15.32
C SER A 10 23.43 1.97 -15.31
N VAL A 11 23.37 1.24 -16.42
CA VAL A 11 24.09 -0.05 -16.57
C VAL A 11 25.60 0.13 -16.38
N GLU A 12 26.13 1.29 -16.76
CA GLU A 12 27.54 1.68 -16.57
C GLU A 12 27.86 1.89 -15.08
N GLU A 13 26.99 2.57 -14.33
CA GLU A 13 27.12 2.74 -12.88
C GLU A 13 27.00 1.40 -12.13
N ALA A 14 26.02 0.56 -12.49
CA ALA A 14 25.84 -0.75 -11.89
C ALA A 14 27.08 -1.66 -12.09
N ASN A 15 27.69 -1.61 -13.27
CA ASN A 15 28.90 -2.38 -13.60
C ASN A 15 30.17 -1.78 -12.98
N ALA A 16 30.25 -0.46 -12.82
CA ALA A 16 31.41 0.23 -12.26
C ALA A 16 31.47 0.19 -10.73
N MET A 17 30.31 0.07 -10.05
CA MET A 17 30.23 0.32 -8.61
C MET A 17 30.71 -0.82 -7.71
N GLY A 18 30.83 -2.07 -8.16
CA GLY A 18 31.41 -3.16 -7.35
C GLY A 18 30.90 -3.19 -5.89
N GLN A 19 31.80 -3.00 -4.89
CA GLN A 19 31.46 -2.88 -3.46
C GLN A 19 30.73 -1.57 -3.08
N GLY A 20 30.92 -0.48 -3.82
CA GLY A 20 30.30 0.83 -3.59
C GLY A 20 28.83 0.94 -4.00
N TYR A 21 28.28 -0.06 -4.70
CA TYR A 21 26.86 -0.12 -5.06
C TYR A 21 25.97 -0.12 -3.81
N THR A 22 26.41 -0.83 -2.77
CA THR A 22 25.69 -0.90 -1.50
C THR A 22 25.65 0.45 -0.79
N ASP A 23 26.75 1.20 -0.84
CA ASP A 23 26.84 2.51 -0.21
C ASP A 23 25.99 3.54 -0.97
N PHE A 24 25.96 3.47 -2.30
CA PHE A 24 25.05 4.26 -3.13
C PHE A 24 23.57 3.97 -2.79
N LEU A 25 23.17 2.70 -2.73
CA LEU A 25 21.80 2.32 -2.37
C LEU A 25 21.44 2.81 -0.95
N GLN A 26 22.40 2.83 -0.04
CA GLN A 26 22.22 3.32 1.32
C GLN A 26 22.08 4.85 1.36
N GLU A 27 22.89 5.58 0.60
CA GLU A 27 22.79 7.05 0.44
C GLU A 27 21.43 7.45 -0.16
N LYS A 28 20.91 6.65 -1.10
CA LYS A 28 19.58 6.84 -1.70
C LYS A 28 18.43 6.39 -0.80
N GLY A 29 18.71 5.85 0.38
CA GLY A 29 17.67 5.38 1.31
C GLY A 29 16.89 4.17 0.79
N LEU A 30 17.48 3.37 -0.11
CA LEU A 30 16.84 2.19 -0.69
C LEU A 30 17.10 0.91 0.10
N ILE A 31 18.10 0.93 0.98
CA ILE A 31 18.42 -0.19 1.87
C ILE A 31 18.51 0.28 3.33
N ILE A 32 18.11 -0.61 4.23
CA ILE A 32 18.19 -0.45 5.68
C ILE A 32 19.03 -1.55 6.30
N SER A 33 19.68 -1.21 7.40
CA SER A 33 20.41 -2.15 8.25
C SER A 33 19.46 -2.80 9.23
N VAL A 34 19.32 -4.12 9.16
CA VAL A 34 18.46 -4.92 10.03
C VAL A 34 19.34 -5.79 10.92
N GLN A 35 19.13 -5.69 12.24
CA GLN A 35 19.83 -6.53 13.20
C GLN A 35 19.01 -7.82 13.38
N PRO A 36 19.53 -9.00 13.02
CA PRO A 36 18.77 -10.22 13.16
C PRO A 36 18.57 -10.54 14.65
N LEU A 37 17.37 -10.99 15.01
CA LEU A 37 17.07 -11.48 16.37
C LEU A 37 18.08 -12.58 16.74
N SER A 38 18.69 -12.47 17.92
CA SER A 38 19.58 -13.48 18.45
C SER A 38 18.76 -14.74 18.77
N SER A 39 19.25 -15.90 18.33
CA SER A 39 18.70 -17.17 18.78
C SER A 39 19.14 -17.41 20.23
N SER A 40 18.17 -17.51 21.14
CA SER A 40 18.38 -18.00 22.50
C SER A 40 18.10 -19.50 22.52
N THR A 41 19.11 -20.28 22.87
CA THR A 41 18.92 -21.69 23.25
C THR A 41 18.75 -21.75 24.76
N VAL A 42 17.62 -22.30 25.20
CA VAL A 42 17.34 -22.57 26.61
C VAL A 42 17.86 -23.97 26.91
N ASN A 43 18.87 -24.07 27.77
CA ASN A 43 19.39 -25.35 28.25
C ASN A 43 19.00 -25.53 29.72
N MET A 44 18.51 -26.71 30.07
CA MET A 44 18.32 -27.11 31.47
C MET A 44 19.59 -27.82 31.98
N GLY A 45 20.17 -27.28 33.05
CA GLY A 45 21.22 -27.95 33.80
C GLY A 45 20.68 -29.18 34.53
N MET A 46 21.54 -30.16 34.81
CA MET A 46 21.17 -31.36 35.58
C MET A 46 20.77 -31.07 37.05
N ASP A 47 21.01 -29.85 37.52
CA ASP A 47 20.59 -29.33 38.83
C ASP A 47 19.24 -28.58 38.78
N GLY A 48 18.57 -28.53 37.62
CA GLY A 48 17.31 -27.80 37.42
C GLY A 48 17.48 -26.31 37.15
N SER A 49 18.71 -25.81 37.01
CA SER A 49 18.95 -24.41 36.63
C SER A 49 18.68 -24.16 35.14
N LEU A 50 17.99 -23.06 34.83
CA LEU A 50 17.76 -22.59 33.46
C LEU A 50 18.94 -21.70 33.04
N GLY A 51 19.77 -22.21 32.12
CA GLY A 51 20.82 -21.43 31.47
C GLY A 51 20.34 -20.90 30.12
N ILE A 52 20.26 -19.57 29.97
CA ILE A 52 20.07 -18.93 28.66
C ILE A 52 21.45 -18.69 28.07
N THR A 53 21.78 -19.40 26.98
CA THR A 53 22.99 -19.10 26.21
C THR A 53 22.59 -18.20 25.04
N LEU A 54 22.98 -16.93 25.09
CA LEU A 54 22.86 -16.00 23.96
C LEU A 54 23.96 -16.36 22.96
N SER A 55 23.55 -16.91 21.81
CA SER A 55 24.48 -17.11 20.69
C SER A 55 24.83 -15.75 20.05
N ASN A 56 26.09 -15.60 19.62
CA ASN A 56 26.67 -14.37 19.10
C ASN A 56 25.74 -13.66 18.09
N SER A 57 25.62 -12.34 18.27
CA SER A 57 24.90 -11.44 17.37
C SER A 57 25.24 -11.75 15.91
N ARG A 58 24.24 -12.16 15.13
CA ARG A 58 24.40 -12.29 13.68
C ARG A 58 24.83 -10.93 13.11
N PRO A 59 25.67 -10.90 12.05
CA PRO A 59 26.05 -9.65 11.41
C PRO A 59 24.81 -8.90 10.93
N ILE A 60 24.86 -7.57 11.01
CA ILE A 60 23.81 -6.67 10.52
C ILE A 60 23.57 -6.98 9.04
N GLU A 61 22.33 -7.31 8.69
CA GLU A 61 21.91 -7.64 7.33
C GLU A 61 21.41 -6.36 6.65
N LYS A 62 21.88 -6.07 5.45
CA LYS A 62 21.32 -4.97 4.65
C LYS A 62 20.14 -5.49 3.83
N ARG A 63 18.97 -4.86 3.96
CA ARG A 63 17.75 -5.24 3.25
C ARG A 63 17.17 -4.05 2.52
N PHE A 64 16.54 -4.29 1.38
CA PHE A 64 15.76 -3.25 0.71
C PHE A 64 14.61 -2.77 1.59
N THR A 65 14.25 -1.50 1.43
CA THR A 65 13.17 -0.88 2.19
C THR A 65 11.80 -1.45 1.82
N PRO A 66 10.83 -1.49 2.76
CA PRO A 66 9.45 -1.87 2.46
C PRO A 66 8.84 -1.03 1.33
N GLU A 67 9.16 0.27 1.29
CA GLU A 67 8.67 1.21 0.29
C GLU A 67 9.13 0.82 -1.12
N LEU A 68 10.37 0.35 -1.28
CA LEU A 68 10.86 -0.16 -2.57
C LEU A 68 10.17 -1.47 -2.97
N GLY A 69 9.87 -2.35 -2.00
CA GLY A 69 9.09 -3.58 -2.26
C GLY A 69 7.69 -3.27 -2.78
N LEU A 70 6.99 -2.33 -2.14
CA LEU A 70 5.70 -1.80 -2.60
C LEU A 70 5.83 -1.11 -3.96
N GLU A 71 6.95 -0.42 -4.20
CA GLU A 71 7.23 0.21 -5.48
C GLU A 71 7.28 -0.81 -6.61
N ILE A 72 8.05 -1.87 -6.41
CA ILE A 72 8.22 -2.95 -7.36
C ILE A 72 6.91 -3.70 -7.57
N ARG A 73 6.13 -3.99 -6.52
CA ARG A 73 4.80 -4.58 -6.67
C ARG A 73 3.96 -3.79 -7.68
N ASP A 74 3.75 -2.48 -7.47
CA ASP A 74 2.83 -1.75 -8.37
C ASP A 74 3.41 -1.63 -9.80
N PHE A 75 4.74 -1.60 -9.95
CA PHE A 75 5.36 -1.71 -11.26
C PHE A 75 5.01 -3.04 -11.93
N LEU A 76 5.14 -4.16 -11.22
CA LEU A 76 4.78 -5.47 -11.73
C LEU A 76 3.28 -5.53 -12.07
N LEU A 77 2.40 -5.00 -11.21
CA LEU A 77 0.97 -4.98 -11.48
C LEU A 77 0.60 -4.16 -12.73
N ASP A 78 1.24 -2.99 -12.97
CA ASP A 78 1.02 -2.23 -14.22
C ASP A 78 1.61 -2.95 -15.43
N ASN A 79 2.81 -3.53 -15.31
CA ASN A 79 3.48 -4.24 -16.39
C ASN A 79 2.72 -5.50 -16.82
N TYR A 80 2.15 -6.23 -15.85
CA TYR A 80 1.38 -7.46 -16.06
C TYR A 80 -0.13 -7.27 -15.98
N LYS A 81 -0.63 -6.04 -16.10
CA LYS A 81 -2.08 -5.74 -16.00
C LYS A 81 -2.97 -6.54 -16.95
N GLY A 82 -2.42 -7.01 -18.08
CA GLY A 82 -3.13 -7.89 -19.01
C GLY A 82 -3.51 -9.26 -18.42
N PHE A 83 -2.84 -9.69 -17.36
CA PHE A 83 -3.15 -10.91 -16.60
C PHE A 83 -4.10 -10.66 -15.42
N ILE A 84 -4.43 -9.39 -15.14
CA ILE A 84 -5.29 -8.98 -14.01
C ILE A 84 -6.71 -8.68 -14.52
N GLY A 85 -7.72 -9.17 -13.80
CA GLY A 85 -9.14 -8.93 -14.06
C GLY A 85 -9.81 -9.94 -14.99
N GLY A 86 -9.04 -10.72 -15.77
CA GLY A 86 -9.60 -11.79 -16.62
C GLY A 86 -10.35 -12.85 -15.82
N ASP A 87 -9.84 -13.19 -14.64
CA ASP A 87 -10.46 -14.16 -13.73
C ASP A 87 -11.76 -13.63 -13.15
N LEU A 88 -11.84 -12.34 -12.82
CA LEU A 88 -13.08 -11.70 -12.37
C LEU A 88 -14.17 -11.77 -13.46
N ILE A 89 -13.81 -11.52 -14.73
CA ILE A 89 -14.77 -11.61 -15.84
C ILE A 89 -15.29 -13.04 -15.97
N SER A 90 -14.39 -14.01 -15.94
CA SER A 90 -14.72 -15.44 -16.02
C SER A 90 -15.59 -15.88 -14.84
N PHE A 91 -15.25 -15.43 -13.63
CA PHE A 91 -16.01 -15.67 -12.41
C PHE A 91 -17.43 -15.07 -12.51
N ARG A 92 -17.58 -13.81 -12.93
CA ARG A 92 -18.88 -13.16 -13.07
C ARG A 92 -19.81 -13.94 -13.99
N ARG A 93 -19.29 -14.42 -15.12
CA ARG A 93 -20.05 -15.24 -16.05
C ARG A 93 -20.47 -16.57 -15.40
N LYS A 94 -19.54 -17.29 -14.79
CA LYS A 94 -19.82 -18.54 -14.08
C LYS A 94 -20.87 -18.35 -12.99
N PHE A 95 -20.72 -17.30 -12.19
CA PHE A 95 -21.63 -16.96 -11.11
C PHE A 95 -23.03 -16.62 -11.62
N GLN A 96 -23.13 -15.85 -12.70
CA GLN A 96 -24.40 -15.54 -13.36
C GLN A 96 -25.11 -16.80 -13.87
N ASP A 97 -24.38 -17.68 -14.55
CA ASP A 97 -24.92 -18.94 -15.06
C ASP A 97 -25.42 -19.84 -13.91
N GLU A 98 -24.67 -19.92 -12.82
CA GLU A 98 -25.02 -20.71 -11.63
C GLU A 98 -26.22 -20.13 -10.85
N CYS A 99 -26.36 -18.81 -10.84
CA CYS A 99 -27.44 -18.07 -10.18
C CYS A 99 -28.68 -17.83 -11.04
N PHE A 100 -28.68 -18.27 -12.30
CA PHE A 100 -29.79 -18.03 -13.21
C PHE A 100 -31.10 -18.66 -12.69
N GLY A 101 -32.17 -17.87 -12.63
CA GLY A 101 -33.47 -18.31 -12.14
C GLY A 101 -33.58 -18.53 -10.62
N ARG A 102 -32.51 -18.29 -9.85
CA ARG A 102 -32.51 -18.42 -8.38
C ARG A 102 -33.04 -17.17 -7.67
N SER A 103 -33.54 -17.35 -6.45
CA SER A 103 -33.92 -16.26 -5.56
C SER A 103 -32.70 -15.49 -5.03
N ASP A 104 -32.89 -14.24 -4.61
CA ASP A 104 -31.78 -13.43 -4.09
C ASP A 104 -31.16 -14.00 -2.81
N HIS A 105 -31.96 -14.70 -2.00
CA HIS A 105 -31.45 -15.45 -0.84
C HIS A 105 -30.47 -16.55 -1.25
N GLU A 106 -30.84 -17.38 -2.24
CA GLU A 106 -29.98 -18.44 -2.74
C GLU A 106 -28.71 -17.89 -3.40
N LYS A 107 -28.82 -16.81 -4.17
CA LYS A 107 -27.66 -16.12 -4.76
C LYS A 107 -26.69 -15.64 -3.67
N LYS A 108 -27.22 -15.06 -2.59
CA LYS A 108 -26.42 -14.59 -1.46
C LYS A 108 -25.71 -15.75 -0.76
N GLN A 109 -26.36 -16.90 -0.60
CA GLN A 109 -25.76 -18.09 -0.02
C GLN A 109 -24.61 -18.64 -0.89
N ILE A 110 -24.83 -18.79 -2.21
CA ILE A 110 -23.79 -19.21 -3.16
C ILE A 110 -22.63 -18.21 -3.17
N GLY A 111 -22.95 -16.90 -3.15
CA GLY A 111 -21.94 -15.85 -3.06
C GLY A 111 -21.09 -15.94 -1.80
N LEU A 112 -21.69 -16.27 -0.65
CA LEU A 112 -20.99 -16.44 0.61
C LEU A 112 -20.06 -17.67 0.58
N GLU A 113 -20.49 -18.77 -0.05
CA GLU A 113 -19.67 -19.96 -0.23
C GLU A 113 -18.41 -19.65 -1.05
N TYR A 114 -18.54 -18.93 -2.18
CA TYR A 114 -17.39 -18.46 -2.95
C TYR A 114 -16.53 -17.47 -2.16
N PHE A 115 -17.14 -16.51 -1.46
CA PHE A 115 -16.40 -15.54 -0.65
C PHE A 115 -15.53 -16.25 0.41
N ASN A 116 -16.11 -17.22 1.11
CA ASN A 116 -15.38 -18.02 2.10
C ASN A 116 -14.28 -18.88 1.47
N LEU A 117 -14.52 -19.43 0.27
CA LEU A 117 -13.55 -20.25 -0.44
C LEU A 117 -12.31 -19.42 -0.81
N TYR A 118 -12.50 -18.30 -1.52
CA TYR A 118 -11.40 -17.43 -1.94
C TYR A 118 -10.68 -16.80 -0.74
N TYR A 119 -11.41 -16.40 0.30
CA TYR A 119 -10.79 -15.85 1.51
C TYR A 119 -9.84 -16.85 2.18
N LYS A 120 -10.25 -18.12 2.27
CA LYS A 120 -9.44 -19.20 2.89
C LYS A 120 -8.17 -19.54 2.12
N THR A 121 -8.11 -19.24 0.82
CA THR A 121 -6.88 -19.44 0.02
C THR A 121 -5.73 -18.59 0.55
N TRP A 122 -6.03 -17.38 1.05
CA TRP A 122 -5.03 -16.37 1.40
C TRP A 122 -4.92 -16.12 2.89
N CYS A 123 -6.04 -16.11 3.60
CA CYS A 123 -6.07 -15.83 5.02
C CYS A 123 -6.48 -17.09 5.77
N ASP A 124 -5.53 -17.66 6.51
CA ASP A 124 -5.78 -18.83 7.33
C ASP A 124 -6.71 -18.44 8.49
N ILE A 125 -7.87 -19.10 8.58
CA ILE A 125 -8.90 -18.83 9.59
C ILE A 125 -8.42 -18.95 11.06
N PRO A 126 -7.31 -19.64 11.43
CA PRO A 126 -6.91 -19.69 12.84
C PRO A 126 -6.15 -18.47 13.38
N MET A 127 -5.68 -17.51 12.58
CA MET A 127 -4.74 -16.47 13.07
C MET A 127 -5.33 -15.08 13.36
N LEU A 128 -6.65 -14.90 13.28
CA LEU A 128 -7.32 -13.64 13.65
C LEU A 128 -8.09 -13.69 14.98
N ASN A 129 -7.99 -14.79 15.70
CA ASN A 129 -8.27 -14.79 17.14
C ASN A 129 -6.96 -14.50 17.87
N ASN A 130 -6.69 -13.23 18.18
CA ASN A 130 -5.96 -12.75 19.37
C ASN A 130 -5.29 -11.37 19.20
N SER A 131 -5.92 -10.41 18.53
CA SER A 131 -5.74 -9.01 18.96
C SER A 131 -6.74 -8.77 20.11
N LEU A 132 -6.33 -9.14 21.32
CA LEU A 132 -7.08 -8.76 22.53
C LEU A 132 -6.93 -7.25 22.70
N ASN A 133 -8.05 -6.53 22.72
CA ASN A 133 -8.04 -5.18 23.26
C ASN A 133 -7.71 -5.22 24.76
N VAL A 134 -7.32 -4.08 25.33
CA VAL A 134 -6.98 -3.89 26.76
C VAL A 134 -8.09 -4.41 27.70
N ASP A 135 -9.32 -4.55 27.21
CA ASP A 135 -10.50 -5.06 27.92
C ASP A 135 -10.81 -6.56 27.70
N GLY A 136 -9.96 -7.32 27.01
CA GLY A 136 -10.09 -8.77 26.87
C GLY A 136 -11.18 -9.26 25.90
N ASN A 137 -11.79 -8.38 25.12
CA ASN A 137 -12.72 -8.76 24.05
C ASN A 137 -11.97 -8.99 22.73
N SER A 138 -12.28 -10.09 22.04
CA SER A 138 -11.83 -10.35 20.67
C SER A 138 -12.57 -9.39 19.73
N VAL A 139 -11.83 -8.49 19.08
CA VAL A 139 -12.37 -7.75 17.94
C VAL A 139 -12.20 -8.64 16.72
N ASP A 140 -13.30 -9.16 16.18
CA ASP A 140 -13.30 -9.78 14.85
C ASP A 140 -12.82 -8.71 13.86
N THR A 141 -11.57 -8.82 13.41
CA THR A 141 -11.05 -7.90 12.40
C THR A 141 -11.76 -8.22 11.08
N PRO A 142 -12.35 -7.21 10.40
CA PRO A 142 -13.03 -7.42 9.13
C PRO A 142 -12.14 -8.18 8.13
N ARG A 143 -12.70 -9.16 7.43
CA ARG A 143 -11.93 -10.03 6.54
C ARG A 143 -11.22 -9.26 5.42
N MET A 144 -11.82 -8.17 4.97
CA MET A 144 -11.20 -7.26 3.99
C MET A 144 -9.95 -6.55 4.53
N ASN A 145 -9.86 -6.27 5.83
CA ASN A 145 -8.62 -5.76 6.45
C ASN A 145 -7.52 -6.82 6.47
N SER A 146 -7.85 -8.06 6.79
CA SER A 146 -6.90 -9.18 6.76
C SER A 146 -6.34 -9.39 5.35
N LEU A 147 -7.21 -9.30 4.33
CA LEU A 147 -6.77 -9.35 2.93
C LEU A 147 -5.86 -8.18 2.57
N ASN A 148 -6.12 -6.96 3.08
CA ASN A 148 -5.24 -5.81 2.84
C ASN A 148 -3.87 -6.01 3.51
N ALA A 149 -3.83 -6.57 4.72
CA ALA A 149 -2.59 -6.92 5.39
C ALA A 149 -1.81 -7.97 4.59
N GLU A 150 -2.50 -9.02 4.11
CA GLU A 150 -1.89 -10.06 3.26
C GLU A 150 -1.34 -9.49 1.95
N ARG A 151 -2.11 -8.59 1.30
CA ARG A 151 -1.68 -7.88 0.10
C ARG A 151 -0.37 -7.10 0.32
N ASN A 152 -0.24 -6.46 1.48
CA ASN A 152 0.98 -5.74 1.85
C ASN A 152 2.12 -6.70 2.20
N TYR A 153 1.83 -7.81 2.89
CA TYR A 153 2.80 -8.85 3.19
C TYR A 153 3.41 -9.44 1.90
N ILE A 154 2.59 -9.83 0.93
CA ILE A 154 3.03 -10.30 -0.39
C ILE A 154 3.92 -9.24 -1.07
N ALA A 155 3.55 -7.96 -0.97
CA ALA A 155 4.33 -6.86 -1.52
C ALA A 155 5.71 -6.74 -0.85
N GLU A 156 5.76 -6.83 0.48
CA GLU A 156 6.99 -6.79 1.24
C GLU A 156 7.93 -7.93 0.85
N GLN A 157 7.39 -9.09 0.47
CA GLN A 157 8.24 -10.21 0.06
C GLN A 157 9.13 -9.85 -1.15
N PHE A 158 8.73 -8.91 -2.03
CA PHE A 158 9.56 -8.50 -3.17
C PHE A 158 10.90 -7.87 -2.75
N ARG A 159 11.04 -7.37 -1.52
CA ARG A 159 12.31 -6.83 -1.01
C ARG A 159 13.43 -7.86 -0.94
N TYR A 160 13.09 -9.15 -1.03
CA TYR A 160 14.03 -10.27 -1.02
C TYR A 160 14.39 -10.75 -2.44
N GLU A 161 13.75 -10.22 -3.49
CA GLU A 161 13.98 -10.61 -4.88
C GLU A 161 15.11 -9.78 -5.51
N LEU A 162 16.35 -10.06 -5.10
CA LEU A 162 17.53 -9.25 -5.48
C LEU A 162 17.67 -9.03 -7.00
N ASP A 163 17.45 -10.07 -7.80
CA ASP A 163 17.57 -9.99 -9.26
C ASP A 163 16.49 -9.06 -9.84
N MET A 164 15.25 -9.24 -9.41
CA MET A 164 14.12 -8.42 -9.85
C MET A 164 14.29 -6.94 -9.46
N ILE A 165 14.72 -6.67 -8.22
CA ILE A 165 15.02 -5.32 -7.74
C ILE A 165 16.15 -4.70 -8.57
N SER A 166 17.23 -5.45 -8.79
CA SER A 166 18.38 -4.95 -9.56
C SER A 166 17.97 -4.58 -10.98
N LYS A 167 17.19 -5.45 -11.63
CA LYS A 167 16.65 -5.23 -12.98
C LYS A 167 15.70 -4.05 -13.07
N TYR A 168 14.88 -3.86 -12.03
CA TYR A 168 14.02 -2.69 -11.89
C TYR A 168 14.83 -1.38 -11.77
N LEU A 169 15.83 -1.36 -10.89
CA LEU A 169 16.67 -0.19 -10.64
C LEU A 169 17.49 0.22 -11.87
N VAL A 170 17.93 -0.73 -12.69
CA VAL A 170 18.63 -0.42 -13.96
C VAL A 170 17.69 -0.15 -15.14
N GLY A 171 16.38 -0.28 -14.94
CA GLY A 171 15.38 0.03 -15.95
C GLY A 171 15.29 -1.01 -17.07
N ASP A 172 15.69 -2.27 -16.81
CA ASP A 172 15.68 -3.36 -17.80
C ASP A 172 14.25 -3.85 -18.06
N ARG A 173 13.51 -3.16 -18.94
CA ARG A 173 12.15 -3.58 -19.33
C ARG A 173 12.11 -4.96 -19.98
N GLY A 174 13.19 -5.36 -20.66
CA GLY A 174 13.26 -6.63 -21.37
C GLY A 174 13.23 -7.83 -20.43
N TYR A 175 13.71 -7.65 -19.21
CA TYR A 175 13.64 -8.65 -18.13
C TYR A 175 12.21 -8.95 -17.69
N PHE A 176 11.34 -7.93 -17.61
CA PHE A 176 9.95 -8.06 -17.14
C PHE A 176 9.00 -8.52 -18.25
N ASN A 177 9.31 -9.69 -18.80
CA ASN A 177 8.58 -10.31 -19.89
C ASN A 177 7.73 -11.50 -19.41
N ARG A 178 7.04 -12.12 -20.36
CA ARG A 178 6.18 -13.28 -20.09
C ARG A 178 6.94 -14.46 -19.47
N ASP A 179 8.18 -14.70 -19.86
CA ASP A 179 8.97 -15.82 -19.34
C ASP A 179 9.28 -15.63 -17.85
N LEU A 180 9.49 -14.39 -17.39
CA LEU A 180 9.63 -14.08 -15.96
C LEU A 180 8.33 -14.39 -15.21
N TYR A 181 7.17 -14.03 -15.77
CA TYR A 181 5.88 -14.40 -15.17
C TYR A 181 5.70 -15.91 -15.10
N GLU A 182 6.04 -16.65 -16.16
CA GLU A 182 5.88 -18.11 -16.20
C GLU A 182 6.87 -18.86 -15.29
N SER A 183 8.02 -18.25 -14.96
CA SER A 183 9.05 -18.88 -14.11
C SER A 183 9.04 -18.41 -12.65
N SER A 184 8.47 -17.24 -12.33
CA SER A 184 8.43 -16.69 -10.98
C SER A 184 7.15 -17.06 -10.24
N LEU A 185 7.23 -18.06 -9.35
CA LEU A 185 6.10 -18.47 -8.49
C LEU A 185 5.51 -17.31 -7.70
N LYS A 186 6.37 -16.43 -7.17
CA LYS A 186 5.95 -15.27 -6.38
C LYS A 186 5.19 -14.22 -7.17
N LEU A 187 5.60 -14.00 -8.42
CA LEU A 187 4.88 -13.12 -9.33
C LEU A 187 3.53 -13.73 -9.72
N GLN A 188 3.48 -15.04 -9.98
CA GLN A 188 2.22 -15.74 -10.21
C GLN A 188 1.28 -15.65 -9.01
N GLU A 189 1.80 -15.88 -7.81
CA GLU A 189 1.08 -15.76 -6.54
C GLU A 189 0.52 -14.35 -6.35
N THR A 190 1.34 -13.31 -6.58
CA THR A 190 0.90 -11.92 -6.50
C THR A 190 -0.24 -11.61 -7.49
N ILE A 191 -0.12 -12.04 -8.74
CA ILE A 191 -1.17 -11.81 -9.75
C ILE A 191 -2.45 -12.60 -9.42
N SER A 192 -2.29 -13.82 -8.91
CA SER A 192 -3.42 -14.67 -8.49
C SER A 192 -4.14 -14.05 -7.31
N PHE A 193 -3.40 -13.53 -6.32
CA PHE A 193 -3.94 -12.79 -5.20
C PHE A 193 -4.79 -11.60 -5.69
N GLU A 194 -4.26 -10.77 -6.58
CA GLU A 194 -5.00 -9.59 -7.07
C GLU A 194 -6.28 -9.99 -7.82
N ASN A 195 -6.25 -11.07 -8.59
CA ASN A 195 -7.44 -11.60 -9.27
C ASN A 195 -8.51 -12.10 -8.29
N GLU A 196 -8.12 -12.87 -7.29
CA GLU A 196 -9.04 -13.39 -6.27
C GLU A 196 -9.54 -12.28 -5.33
N TYR A 197 -8.69 -11.30 -5.02
CA TYR A 197 -9.05 -10.11 -4.27
C TYR A 197 -10.15 -9.31 -5.00
N LEU A 198 -10.05 -9.15 -6.32
CA LEU A 198 -11.10 -8.51 -7.13
C LEU A 198 -12.44 -9.28 -7.09
N ILE A 199 -12.39 -10.61 -7.04
CA ILE A 199 -13.59 -11.46 -6.89
C ILE A 199 -14.22 -11.25 -5.50
N LEU A 200 -13.40 -11.24 -4.45
CA LEU A 200 -13.83 -10.99 -3.08
C LEU A 200 -14.48 -9.61 -2.95
N GLN A 201 -13.87 -8.57 -3.51
CA GLN A 201 -14.45 -7.22 -3.57
C GLN A 201 -15.80 -7.22 -4.29
N TYR A 202 -15.88 -7.84 -5.47
CA TYR A 202 -17.13 -7.93 -6.23
C TYR A 202 -18.26 -8.61 -5.44
N LEU A 203 -17.97 -9.74 -4.79
CA LEU A 203 -18.94 -10.46 -3.97
C LEU A 203 -19.37 -9.65 -2.74
N ASN A 204 -18.42 -8.95 -2.11
CA ASN A 204 -18.73 -8.10 -0.98
C ASN A 204 -19.61 -6.90 -1.37
N ASP A 205 -19.32 -6.26 -2.50
CA ASP A 205 -20.13 -5.16 -3.01
C ASP A 205 -21.55 -5.59 -3.38
N LEU A 206 -21.68 -6.80 -3.93
CA LEU A 206 -22.96 -7.34 -4.39
C LEU A 206 -23.89 -7.72 -3.22
N PHE A 207 -23.34 -8.26 -2.12
CA PHE A 207 -24.15 -8.85 -1.05
C PHE A 207 -23.98 -8.21 0.34
N GLY A 208 -22.98 -7.34 0.50
CA GLY A 208 -22.63 -6.66 1.75
C GLY A 208 -22.27 -7.65 2.86
N PHE A 209 -21.33 -8.56 2.61
CA PHE A 209 -20.91 -9.54 3.61
C PHE A 209 -20.12 -8.89 4.77
N GLU A 210 -19.32 -7.87 4.44
CA GLU A 210 -18.52 -7.05 5.33
C GLU A 210 -18.96 -5.58 5.19
N ASN A 211 -18.77 -4.79 6.24
CA ASN A 211 -19.13 -3.36 6.25
C ASN A 211 -18.25 -2.49 5.34
N GLN A 212 -17.13 -3.02 4.83
CA GLN A 212 -16.19 -2.32 3.94
C GLN A 212 -16.49 -2.60 2.47
N LYS A 213 -17.20 -1.69 1.82
CA LYS A 213 -17.47 -1.76 0.37
C LYS A 213 -16.24 -1.31 -0.43
N SER A 214 -16.11 -1.67 -1.70
CA SER A 214 -15.03 -1.17 -2.58
C SER A 214 -15.03 0.35 -2.78
N ASN A 215 -16.16 1.00 -2.47
CA ASN A 215 -16.31 2.45 -2.41
C ASN A 215 -16.10 3.04 -1.01
N ASP A 216 -15.56 2.26 -0.06
CA ASP A 216 -15.04 2.77 1.21
C ASP A 216 -14.03 3.88 0.91
N ARG A 217 -14.21 5.03 1.57
CA ARG A 217 -13.39 6.22 1.36
C ARG A 217 -11.91 5.88 1.55
N ASN A 218 -11.56 5.04 2.53
CA ASN A 218 -10.18 4.65 2.78
C ASN A 218 -9.55 3.85 1.62
N LEU A 219 -10.33 3.01 0.92
CA LEU A 219 -9.84 2.29 -0.26
C LEU A 219 -9.64 3.23 -1.46
N ILE A 220 -10.52 4.22 -1.61
CA ILE A 220 -10.38 5.27 -2.63
C ILE A 220 -9.13 6.10 -2.35
N LEU A 221 -8.92 6.51 -1.10
CA LEU A 221 -7.74 7.25 -0.66
C LEU A 221 -6.45 6.45 -0.88
N ASP A 222 -6.44 5.16 -0.55
CA ASP A 222 -5.28 4.28 -0.77
C ASP A 222 -4.93 4.19 -2.26
N LYS A 223 -5.96 4.10 -3.12
CA LYS A 223 -5.77 4.15 -4.58
C LYS A 223 -5.16 5.48 -5.05
N ILE A 224 -5.68 6.61 -4.56
CA ILE A 224 -5.16 7.95 -4.89
C ILE A 224 -3.69 8.08 -4.48
N TYR A 225 -3.35 7.60 -3.28
CA TYR A 225 -1.98 7.56 -2.81
C TYR A 225 -1.09 6.72 -3.73
N LYS A 226 -1.49 5.48 -4.04
CA LYS A 226 -0.72 4.58 -4.94
C LYS A 226 -0.46 5.19 -6.31
N GLU A 227 -1.45 5.85 -6.90
CA GLU A 227 -1.30 6.54 -8.19
C GLU A 227 -0.36 7.74 -8.14
N ASN A 228 -0.16 8.35 -6.96
CA ASN A 228 0.63 9.57 -6.76
C ASN A 228 1.84 9.38 -5.84
N ARG A 229 2.20 8.15 -5.49
CA ARG A 229 3.25 7.79 -4.51
C ARG A 229 4.64 8.32 -4.85
N THR A 230 4.88 8.67 -6.11
CA THR A 230 6.15 9.27 -6.55
C THR A 230 6.23 10.77 -6.22
N LYS A 231 5.07 11.40 -5.95
CA LYS A 231 4.90 12.84 -5.71
C LYS A 231 4.22 13.16 -4.38
N ILE A 232 3.85 12.16 -3.59
CA ILE A 232 3.24 12.29 -2.26
C ILE A 232 3.97 11.31 -1.33
N ASP A 233 4.48 11.81 -0.21
CA ASP A 233 5.41 11.05 0.64
C ASP A 233 4.76 9.95 1.46
N SER A 234 3.49 10.10 1.86
CA SER A 234 2.83 9.14 2.73
C SER A 234 1.32 9.04 2.47
N PHE A 235 0.76 7.88 2.84
CA PHE A 235 -0.69 7.69 2.85
C PHE A 235 -1.37 8.64 3.84
N ASP A 236 -0.74 8.93 4.97
CA ASP A 236 -1.26 9.88 5.97
C ASP A 236 -1.44 11.29 5.41
N THR A 237 -0.60 11.69 4.43
CA THR A 237 -0.78 12.96 3.73
C THR A 237 -2.11 12.99 2.96
N ILE A 238 -2.51 11.88 2.34
CA ILE A 238 -3.80 11.75 1.67
C ILE A 238 -4.95 11.72 2.68
N LEU A 239 -4.79 11.00 3.80
CA LEU A 239 -5.79 10.99 4.88
C LEU A 239 -6.01 12.39 5.46
N PHE A 240 -4.92 13.14 5.68
CA PHE A 240 -4.99 14.52 6.14
C PHE A 240 -5.71 15.42 5.14
N ILE A 241 -5.39 15.31 3.84
CA ILE A 241 -6.09 16.05 2.77
C ILE A 241 -7.59 15.70 2.81
N ASP A 242 -7.94 14.44 2.97
CA ASP A 242 -9.34 14.02 3.07
C ASP A 242 -10.05 14.62 4.28
N ASN A 243 -9.39 14.58 5.44
CA ASN A 243 -9.90 15.16 6.67
C ASN A 243 -10.16 16.67 6.51
N ILE A 244 -9.22 17.41 5.93
CA ILE A 244 -9.39 18.85 5.67
C ILE A 244 -10.57 19.11 4.73
N PHE A 245 -10.66 18.41 3.60
CA PHE A 245 -11.75 18.63 2.64
C PHE A 245 -13.09 18.04 3.10
N SER A 246 -13.10 17.15 4.08
CA SER A 246 -14.35 16.70 4.72
C SER A 246 -15.09 17.87 5.40
N ILE A 247 -14.36 18.89 5.86
CA ILE A 247 -14.91 20.09 6.51
C ILE A 247 -15.36 21.10 5.45
N GLU A 248 -16.65 21.44 5.44
CA GLU A 248 -17.25 22.28 4.40
C GLU A 248 -16.61 23.68 4.27
N ASP A 249 -16.26 24.30 5.39
CA ASP A 249 -15.63 25.63 5.43
C ASP A 249 -14.27 25.67 4.71
N TYR A 250 -13.57 24.53 4.65
CA TYR A 250 -12.24 24.42 4.07
C TYR A 250 -12.26 24.08 2.57
N ARG A 251 -13.43 23.91 1.97
CA ARG A 251 -13.58 23.51 0.55
C ARG A 251 -13.39 24.66 -0.44
N SER A 252 -13.12 25.87 0.02
CA SER A 252 -12.95 27.03 -0.86
C SER A 252 -11.56 27.10 -1.50
N GLN A 253 -11.44 27.81 -2.63
CA GLN A 253 -10.18 27.97 -3.36
C GLN A 253 -9.06 28.54 -2.47
N ALA A 254 -9.38 29.45 -1.55
CA ALA A 254 -8.39 30.07 -0.68
C ALA A 254 -7.74 29.06 0.28
N TYR A 255 -8.54 28.14 0.83
CA TYR A 255 -8.05 27.04 1.67
C TYR A 255 -7.28 26.02 0.84
N GLY A 256 -7.74 25.68 -0.37
CA GLY A 256 -7.00 24.79 -1.27
C GLY A 256 -5.60 25.31 -1.64
N ILE A 257 -5.45 26.63 -1.87
CA ILE A 257 -4.13 27.26 -2.12
C ILE A 257 -3.26 27.22 -0.85
N ALA A 258 -3.83 27.57 0.30
CA ALA A 258 -3.10 27.55 1.58
C ALA A 258 -2.65 26.13 1.95
N LEU A 259 -3.48 25.12 1.72
CA LEU A 259 -3.15 23.72 1.97
C LEU A 259 -2.01 23.26 1.05
N PHE A 260 -2.08 23.60 -0.24
CA PHE A 260 -1.00 23.33 -1.19
C PHE A 260 0.32 23.94 -0.72
N ASP A 261 0.31 25.23 -0.35
CA ASP A 261 1.52 25.92 0.10
C ASP A 261 2.06 25.36 1.42
N PHE A 262 1.19 24.99 2.36
CA PHE A 262 1.56 24.32 3.60
C PHE A 262 2.22 22.96 3.33
N LEU A 263 1.54 22.07 2.59
CA LEU A 263 2.03 20.72 2.28
C LEU A 263 3.32 20.75 1.46
N LYS A 264 3.44 21.67 0.50
CA LYS A 264 4.60 21.73 -0.40
C LYS A 264 5.82 22.43 0.21
N HIS A 265 5.61 23.50 0.96
CA HIS A 265 6.71 24.37 1.39
C HIS A 265 7.04 24.27 2.88
N GLU A 266 6.07 23.98 3.74
CA GLU A 266 6.30 23.87 5.18
C GLU A 266 6.64 22.43 5.59
N VAL A 267 5.70 21.50 5.40
CA VAL A 267 5.90 20.09 5.80
C VAL A 267 6.56 19.24 4.70
N LYS A 268 6.53 19.72 3.45
CA LYS A 268 7.21 19.13 2.27
C LYS A 268 6.81 17.68 1.98
N THR A 269 5.55 17.32 2.21
CA THR A 269 5.02 15.98 1.99
C THR A 269 4.46 15.76 0.58
N ILE A 270 4.40 16.81 -0.24
CA ILE A 270 4.00 16.74 -1.65
C ILE A 270 5.01 17.42 -2.58
N TYR A 271 5.20 16.84 -3.76
CA TYR A 271 6.06 17.36 -4.84
C TYR A 271 5.27 17.73 -6.10
N LEU A 272 3.94 17.58 -6.05
CA LEU A 272 3.01 17.98 -7.11
C LEU A 272 3.16 19.47 -7.46
N SER A 273 3.04 19.82 -8.74
CA SER A 273 2.79 21.21 -9.15
C SER A 273 1.42 21.67 -8.65
N MET A 274 1.19 22.99 -8.56
CA MET A 274 -0.13 23.52 -8.16
C MET A 274 -1.24 23.04 -9.09
N ARG A 275 -0.92 22.82 -10.37
CA ARG A 275 -1.86 22.26 -11.35
C ARG A 275 -2.19 20.81 -11.01
N GLU A 276 -1.18 19.94 -10.85
CA GLU A 276 -1.40 18.53 -10.53
C GLU A 276 -2.12 18.36 -9.19
N PHE A 277 -1.76 19.15 -8.18
CA PHE A 277 -2.47 19.16 -6.90
C PHE A 277 -3.92 19.63 -7.09
N SER A 278 -4.17 20.66 -7.88
CA SER A 278 -5.52 21.11 -8.19
C SER A 278 -6.34 20.01 -8.88
N ASP A 279 -5.77 19.32 -9.85
CA ASP A 279 -6.45 18.26 -10.59
C ASP A 279 -6.76 17.09 -9.64
N LEU A 280 -5.80 16.68 -8.81
CA LEU A 280 -5.98 15.66 -7.77
C LEU A 280 -7.13 16.00 -6.81
N ILE A 281 -7.17 17.23 -6.28
CA ILE A 281 -8.22 17.66 -5.36
C ILE A 281 -9.59 17.67 -6.03
N VAL A 282 -9.70 18.27 -7.22
CA VAL A 282 -10.98 18.43 -7.92
C VAL A 282 -11.57 17.08 -8.34
N GLU A 283 -10.74 16.14 -8.76
CA GLU A 283 -11.18 14.82 -9.22
C GLU A 283 -11.60 13.91 -8.06
N ASN A 284 -10.97 14.04 -6.89
CA ASN A 284 -11.03 13.01 -5.86
C ASN A 284 -11.57 13.47 -4.50
N PHE A 285 -11.69 14.78 -4.27
CA PHE A 285 -12.07 15.35 -2.97
C PHE A 285 -13.20 16.37 -3.12
N PRO A 286 -14.09 16.48 -2.12
CA PRO A 286 -15.16 17.47 -2.15
C PRO A 286 -14.57 18.88 -2.10
N SER A 287 -14.72 19.63 -3.20
CA SER A 287 -14.18 20.98 -3.35
C SER A 287 -15.21 21.90 -4.01
N ASN A 288 -15.23 23.18 -3.60
CA ASN A 288 -16.13 24.21 -4.14
C ASN A 288 -15.41 25.06 -5.21
N PHE A 289 -14.41 24.49 -5.87
CA PHE A 289 -13.64 25.13 -6.92
C PHE A 289 -13.27 24.13 -8.01
N ASN A 290 -13.18 24.59 -9.24
CA ASN A 290 -12.82 23.73 -10.38
C ASN A 290 -11.33 23.81 -10.74
N LYS A 291 -10.60 24.77 -10.16
CA LYS A 291 -9.15 24.93 -10.35
C LYS A 291 -8.54 25.84 -9.29
N LEU A 292 -7.32 25.53 -8.85
CA LEU A 292 -6.48 26.46 -8.10
C LEU A 292 -5.80 27.45 -9.04
N LYS A 293 -5.83 28.73 -8.69
CA LYS A 293 -5.14 29.81 -9.42
C LYS A 293 -4.26 30.56 -8.43
N HIS A 294 -3.06 30.94 -8.85
CA HIS A 294 -2.23 31.84 -8.05
C HIS A 294 -3.03 33.12 -7.72
N ARG A 295 -3.00 33.48 -6.44
CA ARG A 295 -3.47 34.75 -5.91
C ARG A 295 -2.35 35.39 -5.09
N ASP A 296 -2.42 36.70 -4.93
CA ASP A 296 -1.51 37.43 -4.05
C ASP A 296 -1.64 36.88 -2.62
N LYS A 297 -0.49 36.55 -2.03
CA LYS A 297 -0.38 36.05 -0.67
C LYS A 297 -0.35 37.26 0.27
N GLY A 298 -1.20 37.24 1.29
CA GLY A 298 -1.23 38.24 2.36
C GLY A 298 -1.63 37.59 3.68
N ASP A 299 -1.84 38.38 4.73
CA ASP A 299 -2.02 37.89 6.10
C ASP A 299 -3.10 36.80 6.24
N ALA A 300 -4.21 36.93 5.50
CA ALA A 300 -5.30 35.96 5.49
C ALA A 300 -4.93 34.59 4.87
N HIS A 301 -3.87 34.51 4.07
CA HIS A 301 -3.33 33.25 3.57
C HIS A 301 -2.46 32.57 4.63
N ASP A 302 -1.62 33.35 5.32
CA ASP A 302 -0.75 32.83 6.39
C ASP A 302 -1.56 32.37 7.60
N GLU A 303 -2.67 33.04 7.94
CA GLU A 303 -3.62 32.56 8.96
C GLU A 303 -4.15 31.15 8.64
N LYS A 304 -4.47 30.87 7.36
CA LYS A 304 -4.97 29.56 6.93
C LYS A 304 -3.87 28.49 6.97
N LYS A 305 -2.63 28.86 6.65
CA LYS A 305 -1.48 27.95 6.78
C LYS A 305 -1.21 27.60 8.25
N ASN A 306 -1.25 28.60 9.14
CA ASN A 306 -1.13 28.37 10.58
C ASN A 306 -2.26 27.49 11.12
N LEU A 307 -3.49 27.65 10.60
CA LEU A 307 -4.59 26.75 10.90
C LEU A 307 -4.26 25.31 10.47
N PHE A 308 -3.78 25.10 9.24
CA PHE A 308 -3.40 23.75 8.78
C PHE A 308 -2.23 23.16 9.55
N LYS A 309 -1.29 23.97 10.02
CA LYS A 309 -0.24 23.51 10.92
C LYS A 309 -0.81 22.96 12.22
N ASN A 310 -1.73 23.69 12.86
CA ASN A 310 -2.37 23.22 14.10
C ASN A 310 -3.22 21.96 13.87
N GLU A 311 -3.93 21.88 12.75
CA GLU A 311 -4.72 20.69 12.41
C GLU A 311 -3.83 19.50 12.05
N TRP A 312 -2.67 19.73 11.44
CA TRP A 312 -1.67 18.70 11.17
C TRP A 312 -1.12 18.11 12.46
N ASP A 313 -0.69 18.97 13.39
CA ASP A 313 -0.13 18.53 14.67
C ASP A 313 -1.16 17.68 15.46
N LYS A 314 -2.43 18.12 15.53
CA LYS A 314 -3.51 17.34 16.17
C LYS A 314 -3.77 16.00 15.48
N PHE A 315 -3.81 16.00 14.14
CA PHE A 315 -4.12 14.80 13.37
C PHE A 315 -3.15 13.66 13.66
N PHE A 316 -1.87 13.97 13.89
CA PHE A 316 -0.83 12.99 14.23
C PHE A 316 -0.60 12.79 15.73
N GLU A 317 -1.24 13.56 16.61
CA GLU A 317 -1.28 13.29 18.06
C GLU A 317 -2.39 12.28 18.43
N ASP A 318 -3.49 12.28 17.68
CA ASP A 318 -4.67 11.44 17.92
C ASP A 318 -4.67 10.08 17.17
N HIS A 319 -3.65 9.81 16.33
CA HIS A 319 -3.46 8.58 15.56
C HIS A 319 -2.16 7.86 15.93
#